data_AF-A0A382R7K8-F1
#
_entry.id   AF-A0A382R7K8-F1
#
_cell.length_a   1.000
_cell.length_b   1.000
_cell.length_c   1.000
_cell.angle_alpha   90.00
_cell.angle_beta   90.00
_cell.angle_gamma   90.00
#
_symmetry.space_group_name_H-M   'P 1'
#
loop_
_entity.id
_entity.type
_entity.pdbx_description
1 polymer ?
#
loop_
_entity_poly.entity_id
_entity_poly.type
_entity_poly.pdbx_seq_one_letter_code
_entity_poly.pdbx_strand_id
1 'polypeptide(L)'
;VYGDYRELLDRGDIDIIDVTVPNVLHHEVAAAAFDAGKHVLLEKPMALELSHCDELISRAAEKGLLLAVGHELRLSSLWGKARALIDEG
;
A
#
# COMPACT_ATOMS: atom_id res chain seq x y z
N VAL A 1 9.02 -13.45 13.33
CA VAL A 1 7.84 -14.17 12.82
C VAL A 1 6.80 -14.11 13.91
N TYR A 2 5.58 -13.71 13.57
CA TYR A 2 4.47 -13.50 14.50
C TYR A 2 3.30 -14.40 14.08
N GLY A 3 2.48 -14.81 15.04
CA GLY A 3 1.25 -15.57 14.77
C GLY A 3 0.07 -14.67 14.40
N ASP A 4 0.07 -13.44 14.89
CA ASP A 4 -0.87 -12.36 14.54
C ASP A 4 -0.06 -11.15 14.06
N TYR A 5 -0.48 -10.53 12.95
CA TYR A 5 0.19 -9.34 12.43
C TYR A 5 0.05 -8.13 13.37
N ARG A 6 -0.97 -8.10 14.23
CA ARG A 6 -1.16 -7.00 15.19
C ARG A 6 0.02 -6.87 16.15
N GLU A 7 0.62 -8.00 16.56
CA GLU A 7 1.83 -8.02 17.38
C GLU A 7 3.04 -7.39 16.65
N LEU A 8 3.10 -7.54 15.32
CA LEU A 8 4.11 -6.88 14.49
C LEU A 8 3.88 -5.36 14.44
N LEU A 9 2.62 -4.91 14.37
CA LEU A 9 2.28 -3.48 14.27
C LEU A 9 2.64 -2.69 15.53
N ASP A 10 2.62 -3.33 16.71
CA ASP A 10 2.99 -2.72 18.00
C ASP A 10 4.49 -2.38 18.11
N ARG A 11 5.31 -2.85 17.17
CA ARG A 11 6.74 -2.57 17.17
C ARG A 11 7.04 -1.11 16.84
N GLY A 12 7.59 -0.39 17.82
CA GLY A 12 8.01 1.00 17.66
C GLY A 12 9.20 1.20 16.71
N ASP A 13 9.95 0.16 16.37
CA ASP A 13 11.14 0.21 15.51
C ASP A 13 10.86 -0.10 14.02
N ILE A 14 9.59 -0.22 13.64
CA ILE A 14 9.16 -0.42 12.25
C ILE A 14 8.43 0.84 11.79
N ASP A 15 8.85 1.42 10.67
CA ASP A 15 8.23 2.61 10.09
C ASP A 15 7.22 2.29 8.98
N ILE A 16 7.43 1.18 8.26
CA ILE A 16 6.68 0.81 7.04
C ILE A 16 6.24 -0.64 7.09
N ILE A 17 5.02 -0.91 6.64
CA ILE A 17 4.44 -2.25 6.47
C ILE A 17 4.20 -2.52 4.98
N ASP A 18 4.68 -3.67 4.50
CA ASP A 18 4.33 -4.21 3.20
C ASP A 18 3.17 -5.21 3.35
N VAL A 19 2.03 -4.91 2.72
CA VAL A 19 0.79 -5.67 2.84
C VAL A 19 0.62 -6.57 1.62
N THR A 20 1.01 -7.83 1.78
CA THR A 20 0.98 -8.88 0.75
C THR A 20 0.04 -10.05 1.12
N VAL A 21 -1.09 -9.73 1.74
CA VAL A 21 -2.09 -10.71 2.21
C VAL A 21 -3.10 -11.02 1.09
N PRO A 22 -4.03 -12.00 1.23
CA PRO A 22 -5.10 -12.17 0.27
C PRO A 22 -5.95 -10.89 0.11
N ASN A 23 -6.39 -10.59 -1.12
CA ASN A 23 -7.06 -9.32 -1.49
C ASN A 23 -8.20 -8.90 -0.53
N VAL A 24 -8.98 -9.87 -0.01
CA VAL A 24 -10.10 -9.60 0.91
C VAL A 24 -9.65 -8.97 2.24
N LEU A 25 -8.37 -9.11 2.61
CA LEU A 25 -7.80 -8.60 3.85
C LEU A 25 -7.01 -7.30 3.65
N HIS A 26 -6.81 -6.82 2.42
CA HIS A 26 -6.01 -5.62 2.15
C HIS A 26 -6.51 -4.40 2.93
N HIS A 27 -7.83 -4.15 2.89
CA HIS A 27 -8.44 -3.02 3.59
C HIS A 27 -8.25 -3.11 5.11
N GLU A 28 -8.57 -4.25 5.73
CA GLU A 28 -8.42 -4.46 7.18
C GLU A 28 -6.96 -4.25 7.62
N VAL A 29 -6.02 -4.90 6.95
CA VAL A 29 -4.61 -4.91 7.37
C VAL A 29 -3.95 -3.55 7.12
N ALA A 30 -4.23 -2.89 5.99
CA ALA A 30 -3.72 -1.56 5.71
C ALA A 30 -4.29 -0.51 6.69
N ALA A 31 -5.60 -0.57 6.97
CA ALA A 31 -6.22 0.31 7.95
C ALA A 31 -5.61 0.13 9.35
N ALA A 32 -5.39 -1.11 9.78
CA ALA A 32 -4.72 -1.42 11.05
C ALA A 32 -3.28 -0.90 11.09
N ALA A 33 -2.52 -1.02 9.99
CA ALA A 33 -1.17 -0.47 9.90
C ALA A 33 -1.15 1.06 10.02
N PHE A 34 -2.09 1.75 9.37
CA PHE A 34 -2.25 3.20 9.55
C PHE A 34 -2.66 3.55 10.98
N ASP A 35 -3.55 2.80 11.60
CA ASP A 35 -3.95 3.02 12.99
C ASP A 35 -2.78 2.90 13.97
N ALA A 36 -1.84 2.00 13.68
CA ALA A 36 -0.57 1.84 14.39
C ALA A 36 0.51 2.88 14.01
N GLY A 37 0.18 3.87 13.17
CA GLY A 37 1.09 4.95 12.79
C GLY A 37 2.14 4.55 11.75
N LYS A 38 1.90 3.50 10.95
CA LYS A 38 2.85 2.96 9.98
C LYS A 38 2.55 3.42 8.56
N HIS A 39 3.57 3.70 7.77
CA HIS A 39 3.41 3.84 6.32
C HIS A 39 3.07 2.48 5.70
N VAL A 40 2.39 2.48 4.57
CA VAL A 40 1.93 1.25 3.91
C VAL A 40 2.39 1.22 2.45
N LEU A 41 3.07 0.12 2.09
CA LEU A 41 3.15 -0.38 0.72
C LEU A 41 2.09 -1.49 0.58
N LEU A 42 1.15 -1.33 -0.33
CA LEU A 42 0.01 -2.23 -0.50
C LEU A 42 0.07 -2.91 -1.87
N GLU A 43 -0.02 -4.23 -1.90
CA GLU A 43 -0.11 -4.94 -3.17
C GLU A 43 -1.46 -4.73 -3.87
N LYS A 44 -1.47 -4.96 -5.19
CA LYS A 44 -2.68 -4.82 -6.02
C LYS A 44 -3.55 -6.10 -6.00
N PRO A 45 -4.88 -5.96 -6.11
CA PRO A 45 -5.65 -4.72 -6.13
C PRO A 45 -5.71 -4.05 -4.76
N MET A 46 -5.77 -2.72 -4.71
CA MET A 46 -5.78 -1.96 -3.45
C MET A 46 -6.90 -2.40 -2.49
N ALA A 47 -8.12 -2.54 -2.99
CA ALA A 47 -9.24 -3.16 -2.29
C ALA A 47 -10.23 -3.72 -3.31
N LEU A 48 -11.26 -4.43 -2.82
CA LEU A 48 -12.32 -5.00 -3.67
C LEU A 48 -13.42 -3.99 -4.04
N GLU A 49 -13.52 -2.88 -3.31
CA GLU A 49 -14.50 -1.83 -3.52
C GLU A 49 -13.81 -0.47 -3.54
N LEU A 50 -14.34 0.48 -4.34
CA LEU A 50 -13.80 1.83 -4.42
C LEU A 50 -13.93 2.59 -3.10
N SER A 51 -15.03 2.40 -2.38
CA SER A 51 -15.27 2.96 -1.03
C SER A 51 -14.14 2.63 -0.06
N HIS A 52 -13.68 1.37 -0.07
CA HIS A 52 -12.55 0.93 0.75
C HIS A 52 -11.22 1.57 0.31
N CYS A 53 -11.02 1.77 -1.00
CA CYS A 53 -9.85 2.50 -1.49
C CYS A 53 -9.87 3.96 -0.99
N ASP A 54 -11.00 4.66 -1.13
CA ASP A 54 -11.16 6.04 -0.70
C ASP A 54 -10.93 6.19 0.81
N GLU A 55 -11.41 5.23 1.61
CA GLU A 55 -11.17 5.21 3.05
C GLU A 55 -9.69 5.09 3.40
N LEU A 56 -8.95 4.18 2.76
CA LEU A 56 -7.51 4.03 3.01
C LEU A 56 -6.73 5.28 2.64
N ILE A 57 -7.11 5.95 1.54
CA ILE A 57 -6.49 7.21 1.11
C ILE A 57 -6.74 8.31 2.15
N SER A 58 -8.00 8.48 2.59
CA SER A 58 -8.36 9.47 3.61
C SER A 58 -7.62 9.21 4.93
N ARG A 59 -7.62 7.96 5.38
CA ARG A 59 -6.99 7.55 6.64
C ARG A 59 -5.48 7.79 6.63
N ALA A 60 -4.80 7.48 5.53
CA ALA A 60 -3.38 7.78 5.36
C ALA A 60 -3.12 9.30 5.43
N ALA A 61 -3.92 10.10 4.70
CA ALA A 61 -3.80 11.54 4.67
C ALA A 61 -4.05 12.20 6.04
N GLU A 62 -5.11 11.79 6.75
CA GLU A 62 -5.47 12.31 8.08
C GLU A 62 -4.38 12.07 9.12
N LYS A 63 -3.66 10.94 9.00
CA LYS A 63 -2.56 10.58 9.90
C LYS A 63 -1.19 11.08 9.42
N GLY A 64 -1.11 11.72 8.25
CA GLY A 64 0.16 12.15 7.65
C GLY A 64 1.06 10.98 7.24
N LEU A 65 0.49 9.83 6.89
CA LEU A 65 1.20 8.62 6.50
C LEU A 65 1.20 8.44 4.99
N LEU A 66 2.25 7.81 4.47
CA LEU A 66 2.34 7.44 3.06
C LEU A 66 1.58 6.14 2.78
N LEU A 67 0.83 6.15 1.68
CA LEU A 67 0.24 4.98 1.05
C LEU A 67 0.79 4.87 -0.37
N ALA A 68 1.48 3.78 -0.66
CA ALA A 68 1.90 3.42 -2.00
C ALA A 68 1.23 2.11 -2.41
N VAL A 69 0.80 2.01 -3.67
CA VAL A 69 0.33 0.74 -4.25
C VAL A 69 1.44 0.16 -5.12
N GLY A 70 1.65 -1.15 -5.04
CA GLY A 70 2.63 -1.94 -5.81
C GLY A 70 2.37 -1.92 -7.31
N HIS A 71 2.53 -0.76 -7.95
CA HIS A 71 2.48 -0.57 -9.41
C HIS A 71 3.87 -0.78 -10.02
N GLU A 72 4.41 -1.99 -9.87
CA GLU A 72 5.75 -2.38 -10.30
C GLU A 72 5.99 -2.16 -11.80
N LEU A 73 4.93 -2.24 -12.62
CA LEU A 73 5.02 -2.00 -14.06
C LEU A 73 5.45 -0.57 -14.43
N ARG A 74 5.34 0.41 -13.53
CA ARG A 74 5.90 1.77 -13.74
C ARG A 74 7.43 1.77 -13.80
N LEU A 75 8.08 0.72 -13.29
CA LEU A 75 9.53 0.54 -13.31
C LEU A 75 9.98 -0.45 -14.41
N SER A 76 9.04 -0.99 -15.19
CA SER A 76 9.35 -1.91 -16.29
C SER A 76 10.13 -1.21 -17.39
N SER A 77 11.20 -1.85 -17.89
CA SER A 77 11.95 -1.36 -19.04
C SER A 77 11.10 -1.30 -20.32
N LEU A 78 10.15 -2.24 -20.47
CA LEU A 78 9.24 -2.26 -21.61
C LEU A 78 8.29 -1.06 -21.59
N TRP A 79 7.58 -0.87 -20.47
CA TRP A 79 6.63 0.24 -20.33
C TRP A 79 7.33 1.60 -20.26
N GLY A 80 8.52 1.65 -19.65
CA GLY A 80 9.38 2.83 -19.66
C GLY A 80 9.80 3.24 -21.07
N LYS A 81 10.16 2.27 -21.93
CA LYS A 81 10.47 2.56 -23.34
C LYS A 81 9.26 3.06 -24.13
N ALA A 82 8.09 2.45 -23.91
CA ALA A 82 6.85 2.93 -24.52
C ALA A 82 6.55 4.39 -24.11
N ARG A 83 6.75 4.72 -22.83
CA ARG A 83 6.59 6.10 -22.34
C ARG A 83 7.58 7.07 -22.97
N ALA A 84 8.86 6.71 -23.06
CA ALA A 84 9.89 7.55 -23.67
C ALA A 84 9.57 7.87 -25.14
N LEU A 85 9.12 6.88 -25.92
CA LEU A 85 8.71 7.10 -27.31
C LEU A 85 7.53 8.06 -27.42
N ILE A 86 6.52 7.95 -26.54
CA ILE A 86 5.39 8.90 -26.51
C ILE A 86 5.86 10.31 -26.16
N ASP A 87 6.81 10.44 -25.23
CA ASP A 87 7.34 11.73 -24.81
C ASP A 87 8.21 12.39 -25.92
N GLU A 88 8.68 11.62 -26.91
CA GLU A 88 9.45 12.10 -28.08
C GLU A 88 8.58 12.58 -29.26
N GLY A 89 7.27 12.27 -29.29
CA GLY A 89 6.30 12.68 -30.32
C GLY A 89 6.01 11.63 -31.39
#